data_AF-S4S7G5-F1
#
_entry.id   AF-S4S7G5-F1
#
_cell.length_a   1.000
_cell.length_b   1.000
_cell.length_c   1.000
_cell.angle_alpha   90.00
_cell.angle_beta   90.00
_cell.angle_gamma   90.00
#
_symmetry.space_group_name_H-M   'P 1'
#
loop_
_entity.id
_entity.type
_entity.pdbx_description
1 polymer ?
#
loop_
_entity_poly.entity_id
_entity_poly.type
_entity_poly.pdbx_seq_one_letter_code
_entity_poly.pdbx_strand_id
1 'polypeptide(L)'
;MDGHTPGETVDMNSVAVVCRRAWNAVDPRDRTEMKSPAQTVIVHHTALRFLISGDGVVYEGRGWGIVGAHAKEHNFHSVGIAFMGNFNDELPSSESLSALLRLLHIGVLHGHVRPNFVLVGHRDVAKTACPGEHLYSLLPKLREQLQNH
;
A
#
# COMPACT_ATOMS: atom_id res chain seq x y z
N MET A 1 -31.04 -9.73 13.11
CA MET A 1 -31.67 -8.81 12.13
C MET A 1 -30.51 -8.33 11.31
N ASP A 2 -30.20 -9.09 10.26
CA ASP A 2 -28.89 -9.08 9.64
C ASP A 2 -29.00 -8.21 8.39
N GLY A 3 -28.57 -6.97 8.52
CA GLY A 3 -28.54 -6.02 7.41
C GLY A 3 -27.29 -6.21 6.57
N HIS A 4 -27.36 -7.09 5.57
CA HIS A 4 -26.45 -7.04 4.42
C HIS A 4 -27.16 -6.27 3.30
N THR A 5 -26.74 -5.03 3.06
CA THR A 5 -27.13 -4.27 1.88
C THR A 5 -26.37 -4.78 0.65
N PRO A 6 -27.02 -5.05 -0.49
CA PRO A 6 -26.35 -5.56 -1.68
C PRO A 6 -25.62 -4.45 -2.45
N GLY A 7 -24.36 -4.70 -2.77
CA GLY A 7 -23.75 -4.24 -4.03
C GLY A 7 -23.51 -2.74 -4.21
N GLU A 8 -22.74 -2.12 -3.32
CA GLU A 8 -22.00 -0.92 -3.74
C GLU A 8 -20.99 -1.35 -4.81
N THR A 9 -21.18 -0.85 -6.03
CA THR A 9 -20.17 -0.99 -7.09
C THR A 9 -18.96 -0.17 -6.66
N VAL A 10 -17.96 -0.86 -6.09
CA VAL A 10 -16.68 -0.22 -5.76
C VAL A 10 -16.00 0.11 -7.08
N ASP A 11 -15.94 1.40 -7.43
CA ASP A 11 -15.20 1.87 -8.60
C ASP A 11 -13.71 1.54 -8.42
N MET A 12 -13.24 0.52 -9.14
CA MET A 12 -11.84 0.11 -9.11
C MET A 12 -10.90 1.11 -9.78
N ASN A 13 -11.42 2.10 -10.52
CA ASN A 13 -10.64 3.06 -11.28
C ASN A 13 -10.33 4.36 -10.52
N SER A 14 -10.92 4.54 -9.34
CA SER A 14 -10.62 5.69 -8.48
C SER A 14 -10.05 5.23 -7.14
N VAL A 15 -9.27 6.08 -6.50
CA VAL A 15 -8.92 5.94 -5.07
C VAL A 15 -8.78 7.35 -4.53
N ALA A 16 -9.50 7.66 -3.46
CA ALA A 16 -9.39 8.98 -2.82
C ALA A 16 -8.06 9.03 -2.06
N VAL A 17 -7.09 9.73 -2.62
CA VAL A 17 -5.81 9.98 -1.96
C VAL A 17 -5.83 11.36 -1.31
N VAL A 18 -5.70 11.39 0.02
CA VAL A 18 -5.51 12.64 0.77
C VAL A 18 -4.08 13.12 0.53
N CYS A 19 -3.95 14.20 -0.26
CA CYS A 19 -2.64 14.75 -0.61
C CYS A 19 -1.93 15.35 0.62
N ARG A 20 -0.61 15.42 0.57
CA ARG A 20 0.24 15.89 1.69
C ARG A 20 -0.21 17.19 2.35
N ARG A 21 -0.64 18.17 1.53
CA ARG A 21 -1.09 19.49 2.02
C ARG A 21 -2.38 19.39 2.83
N ALA A 22 -3.27 18.47 2.48
CA ALA A 22 -4.57 18.32 3.13
C ALA A 22 -4.48 17.73 4.54
N TRP A 23 -3.37 17.04 4.89
CA TRP A 23 -3.16 16.48 6.22
C TRP A 23 -1.93 17.07 6.95
N ASN A 24 -1.48 18.27 6.53
CA ASN A 24 -0.37 19.00 7.15
C ASN A 24 0.95 18.21 7.26
N ALA A 25 1.25 17.39 6.25
CA ALA A 25 2.48 16.59 6.23
C ALA A 25 3.73 17.47 6.05
N VAL A 26 4.69 17.37 6.97
CA VAL A 26 5.99 18.06 6.89
C VAL A 26 6.71 17.71 5.59
N ASP A 27 7.12 18.72 4.83
CA ASP A 27 7.76 18.55 3.52
C ASP A 27 8.95 17.56 3.54
N PRO A 28 9.14 16.78 2.45
CA PRO A 28 10.26 15.85 2.36
C PRO A 28 11.59 16.60 2.45
N ARG A 29 12.51 16.11 3.30
CA ARG A 29 13.88 16.65 3.42
C ARG A 29 14.73 16.42 2.16
N ASP A 30 14.36 15.43 1.34
CA ASP A 30 15.03 15.10 0.08
C ASP A 30 14.02 14.50 -0.92
N ARG A 31 14.27 14.73 -2.22
CA ARG A 31 13.44 14.29 -3.35
C ARG A 31 14.34 13.68 -4.42
N THR A 32 14.50 12.37 -4.35
CA THR A 32 15.12 11.58 -5.42
C THR A 32 14.03 10.88 -6.23
N GLU A 33 13.99 11.10 -7.53
CA GLU A 33 13.06 10.42 -8.44
C GLU A 33 13.48 8.97 -8.71
N MET A 34 12.50 8.09 -8.87
CA MET A 34 12.69 6.73 -9.35
C MET A 34 12.93 6.75 -10.84
N LYS A 35 13.98 6.04 -11.29
CA LYS A 35 14.35 5.98 -12.71
C LYS A 35 13.46 5.06 -13.54
N SER A 36 12.66 4.21 -12.89
CA SER A 36 11.77 3.26 -13.54
C SER A 36 10.55 2.95 -12.66
N PRO A 37 9.47 2.41 -13.25
CA PRO A 37 8.35 1.86 -12.48
C PRO A 37 8.81 0.81 -11.48
N ALA A 38 8.17 0.76 -10.31
CA ALA A 38 8.54 -0.16 -9.24
C ALA A 38 8.26 -1.61 -9.62
N GLN A 39 9.21 -2.50 -9.33
CA GLN A 39 9.09 -3.95 -9.56
C GLN A 39 8.59 -4.69 -8.31
N THR A 40 8.73 -4.07 -7.13
CA THR A 40 8.34 -4.67 -5.85
C THR A 40 7.46 -3.71 -5.08
N VAL A 41 6.46 -4.24 -4.38
CA VAL A 41 5.65 -3.49 -3.42
C VAL A 41 5.86 -4.12 -2.06
N ILE A 42 6.22 -3.31 -1.07
CA ILE A 42 6.50 -3.75 0.29
C ILE A 42 5.42 -3.18 1.21
N VAL A 43 4.67 -4.07 1.87
CA VAL A 43 3.64 -3.71 2.85
C VAL A 43 4.25 -3.56 4.25
N HIS A 44 3.92 -2.44 4.89
CA HIS A 44 4.33 -2.06 6.24
C HIS A 44 3.14 -1.85 7.17
N HIS A 45 3.41 -1.75 8.48
CA HIS A 45 2.47 -1.15 9.44
C HIS A 45 3.04 0.08 10.19
N THR A 46 4.32 0.43 9.99
CA THR A 46 4.94 1.62 10.59
C THR A 46 5.87 2.36 9.62
N ALA A 47 5.53 3.63 9.35
CA ALA A 47 6.01 4.53 8.28
C ALA A 47 5.75 3.97 6.87
N LEU A 48 5.53 4.79 5.81
CA LEU A 48 5.92 4.61 4.37
C LEU A 48 5.18 5.58 3.40
N ARG A 49 5.39 5.43 2.08
CA ARG A 49 5.07 6.39 1.00
C ARG A 49 3.58 6.63 0.78
N PHE A 50 2.76 5.63 1.03
CA PHE A 50 1.31 5.76 1.19
C PHE A 50 0.94 5.15 2.54
N LEU A 51 -0.06 5.71 3.20
CA LEU A 51 -0.64 5.16 4.41
C LEU A 51 -2.11 4.83 4.13
N ILE A 52 -2.57 3.67 4.57
CA ILE A 52 -3.96 3.23 4.45
C ILE A 52 -4.52 3.13 5.86
N SER A 53 -5.55 3.91 6.16
CA SER A 53 -6.26 3.83 7.43
C SER A 53 -7.29 2.69 7.42
N GLY A 54 -7.79 2.30 8.60
CA GLY A 54 -8.78 1.24 8.74
C GLY A 54 -10.12 1.51 8.04
N ASP A 55 -10.46 2.76 7.76
CA ASP A 55 -11.62 3.15 6.96
C ASP A 55 -11.35 3.18 5.44
N GLY A 56 -10.15 2.76 5.00
CA GLY A 56 -9.79 2.67 3.57
C GLY A 56 -9.34 3.98 2.94
N VAL A 57 -9.13 5.04 3.72
CA VAL A 57 -8.56 6.30 3.21
C VAL A 57 -7.06 6.15 2.95
N VAL A 58 -6.61 6.56 1.77
CA VAL A 58 -5.19 6.54 1.40
C VAL A 58 -4.60 7.93 1.63
N TYR A 59 -3.58 8.03 2.48
CA TYR A 59 -2.82 9.25 2.71
C TYR A 59 -1.52 9.21 1.92
N GLU A 60 -1.24 10.28 1.19
CA GLU A 60 0.02 10.43 0.49
C GLU A 60 1.15 10.75 1.48
N GLY A 61 2.09 9.83 1.61
CA GLY A 61 3.41 10.04 2.20
C GLY A 61 4.35 10.68 1.17
N ARG A 62 5.35 9.96 0.66
CA ARG A 62 6.23 10.47 -0.41
C ARG A 62 5.63 10.38 -1.82
N GLY A 63 4.52 9.66 -1.97
CA GLY A 63 3.83 9.50 -3.26
C GLY A 63 4.55 8.56 -4.24
N TRP A 64 4.05 8.56 -5.48
CA TRP A 64 4.61 7.79 -6.60
C TRP A 64 5.90 8.42 -7.13
N GLY A 65 6.72 7.64 -7.81
CA GLY A 65 7.90 8.15 -8.51
C GLY A 65 9.03 8.68 -7.62
N ILE A 66 8.92 8.66 -6.29
CA ILE A 66 9.95 9.16 -5.36
C ILE A 66 10.54 8.01 -4.54
N VAL A 67 11.87 7.98 -4.40
CA VAL A 67 12.59 7.00 -3.58
C VAL A 67 12.24 7.18 -2.09
N GLY A 68 11.82 6.08 -1.45
CA GLY A 68 11.47 6.00 -0.02
C GLY A 68 12.66 5.64 0.86
N ALA A 69 12.41 5.56 2.18
CA ALA A 69 13.37 5.06 3.17
C ALA A 69 12.68 4.01 4.04
N HIS A 70 12.36 2.88 3.42
CA HIS A 70 11.43 1.89 3.96
C HIS A 70 12.02 0.51 4.18
N ALA A 71 12.74 0.02 3.18
CA ALA A 71 13.49 -1.22 3.27
C ALA A 71 14.88 -0.91 2.75
N LYS A 72 15.86 -1.01 3.64
CA LYS A 72 17.28 -0.78 3.32
C LYS A 72 17.63 -1.66 2.10
N GLU A 73 18.34 -1.11 1.13
CA GLU A 73 18.72 -1.77 -0.15
C GLU A 73 17.61 -1.93 -1.20
N HIS A 74 16.33 -1.89 -0.82
CA HIS A 74 15.21 -2.07 -1.77
C HIS A 74 14.56 -0.75 -2.24
N ASN A 75 14.83 0.36 -1.54
CA ASN A 75 14.19 1.66 -1.74
C ASN A 75 14.10 2.18 -3.19
N PHE A 76 15.10 1.89 -4.02
CA PHE A 76 15.19 2.41 -5.39
C PHE A 76 14.26 1.70 -6.38
N HIS A 77 13.81 0.49 -6.07
CA HIS A 77 13.03 -0.36 -6.99
C HIS A 77 11.69 -0.80 -6.40
N SER A 78 11.39 -0.40 -5.16
CA SER A 78 10.15 -0.77 -4.47
C SER A 78 9.29 0.42 -4.10
N VAL A 79 7.97 0.21 -4.04
CA VAL A 79 7.00 1.12 -3.41
C VAL A 79 6.63 0.60 -2.03
N GLY A 80 6.59 1.53 -1.08
CA GLY A 80 6.23 1.26 0.29
C GLY A 80 4.82 1.70 0.63
N ILE A 81 3.96 0.78 1.07
CA ILE A 81 2.59 1.07 1.51
C ILE A 81 2.44 0.65 2.96
N ALA A 82 2.07 1.57 3.84
CA ALA A 82 1.85 1.30 5.26
C ALA A 82 0.37 1.21 5.57
N PHE A 83 -0.02 0.24 6.40
CA PHE A 83 -1.33 0.19 7.02
C PHE A 83 -1.25 0.84 8.40
N MET A 84 -2.22 1.70 8.75
CA MET A 84 -2.30 2.26 10.10
C MET A 84 -2.95 1.23 11.03
N GLY A 85 -2.15 0.63 11.91
CA GLY A 85 -2.63 -0.35 12.89
C GLY A 85 -1.53 -1.28 13.41
N ASN A 86 -1.91 -2.21 14.29
CA ASN A 86 -1.05 -3.29 14.75
C ASN A 86 -1.65 -4.65 14.37
N PHE A 87 -1.20 -5.20 13.24
CA PHE A 87 -1.74 -6.46 12.72
C PHE A 87 -1.02 -7.71 13.25
N ASN A 88 -0.32 -7.60 14.38
CA ASN A 88 0.06 -8.78 15.15
C ASN A 88 -1.13 -9.34 15.93
N ASP A 89 -2.06 -8.47 16.33
CA ASP A 89 -3.19 -8.81 17.21
C ASP A 89 -4.55 -8.57 16.54
N GLU A 90 -4.58 -7.78 15.47
CA GLU A 90 -5.81 -7.36 14.78
C GLU A 90 -5.78 -7.74 13.29
N LEU A 91 -6.96 -8.01 12.73
CA LEU A 91 -7.13 -8.17 11.28
C LEU A 91 -7.24 -6.80 10.60
N PRO A 92 -6.63 -6.60 9.43
CA PRO A 92 -6.92 -5.43 8.60
C PRO A 92 -8.38 -5.46 8.14
N SER A 93 -9.00 -4.28 8.07
CA SER A 93 -10.39 -4.13 7.62
C SER A 93 -10.55 -4.42 6.13
N SER A 94 -11.76 -4.80 5.70
CA SER A 94 -12.10 -4.98 4.28
C SER A 94 -11.83 -3.72 3.46
N GLU A 95 -12.09 -2.55 4.04
CA GLU A 95 -11.96 -1.25 3.41
C GLU A 95 -10.48 -0.94 3.14
N SER A 96 -9.59 -1.22 4.11
CA SER A 96 -8.15 -1.02 3.94
C SER A 96 -7.54 -1.97 2.90
N LEU A 97 -7.99 -3.22 2.87
CA LEU A 97 -7.56 -4.19 1.85
C LEU A 97 -8.04 -3.80 0.45
N SER A 98 -9.30 -3.36 0.33
CA SER A 98 -9.87 -2.86 -0.93
C SER A 98 -9.11 -1.62 -1.43
N ALA A 99 -8.78 -0.70 -0.52
CA ALA A 99 -7.98 0.49 -0.84
C ALA A 99 -6.58 0.12 -1.36
N LEU A 100 -5.92 -0.89 -0.78
CA LEU A 100 -4.63 -1.40 -1.27
C LEU A 100 -4.77 -1.92 -2.71
N LEU A 101 -5.75 -2.76 -2.99
CA LEU A 101 -5.96 -3.33 -4.32
C LEU A 101 -6.20 -2.24 -5.38
N ARG A 102 -7.07 -1.27 -5.08
CA ARG A 102 -7.35 -0.12 -5.96
C ARG A 102 -6.12 0.75 -6.19
N LEU A 103 -5.39 1.06 -5.11
CA LEU A 103 -4.16 1.86 -5.21
C LEU A 103 -3.10 1.19 -6.10
N LEU A 104 -2.96 -0.13 -6.00
CA LEU A 104 -2.02 -0.89 -6.83
C LEU A 104 -2.48 -0.99 -8.27
N HIS A 105 -3.78 -1.21 -8.51
CA HIS A 105 -4.36 -1.20 -9.86
C HIS A 105 -4.09 0.13 -10.57
N ILE A 106 -4.38 1.25 -9.90
CA ILE A 106 -4.11 2.61 -10.40
C ILE A 106 -2.59 2.83 -10.59
N GLY A 107 -1.77 2.35 -9.67
CA GLY A 107 -0.31 2.40 -9.79
C GLY A 107 0.21 1.68 -11.03
N VAL A 108 -0.37 0.54 -11.39
CA VAL A 108 -0.04 -0.19 -12.64
C VAL A 108 -0.56 0.56 -13.86
N LEU A 109 -1.81 1.00 -13.84
CA LEU A 109 -2.46 1.70 -14.95
C LEU A 109 -1.72 2.99 -15.35
N HIS A 110 -1.20 3.74 -14.37
CA HIS A 110 -0.41 4.95 -14.62
C HIS A 110 1.10 4.70 -14.78
N GLY A 111 1.55 3.44 -14.82
CA GLY A 111 2.95 3.10 -15.03
C GLY A 111 3.87 3.45 -13.85
N HIS A 112 3.34 3.59 -12.64
CA HIS A 112 4.16 3.75 -11.43
C HIS A 112 4.66 2.42 -10.86
N VAL A 113 3.89 1.34 -11.10
CA VAL A 113 4.18 -0.03 -10.72
C VAL A 113 4.15 -0.89 -11.98
N ARG A 114 5.07 -1.85 -12.11
CA ARG A 114 5.07 -2.76 -13.26
C ARG A 114 3.91 -3.76 -13.15
N PRO A 115 3.26 -4.20 -14.25
CA PRO A 115 2.16 -5.16 -14.18
C PRO A 115 2.53 -6.48 -13.49
N ASN A 116 3.78 -6.93 -13.61
CA ASN A 116 4.29 -8.16 -13.00
C ASN A 116 5.02 -7.91 -11.67
N PHE A 117 4.60 -6.91 -10.91
CA PHE A 117 5.22 -6.59 -9.63
C PHE A 117 5.06 -7.72 -8.61
N VAL A 118 5.97 -7.77 -7.64
CA VAL A 118 5.90 -8.72 -6.52
C VAL A 118 5.44 -7.98 -5.27
N LEU A 119 4.34 -8.43 -4.67
CA LEU A 119 3.87 -7.94 -3.37
C LEU A 119 4.51 -8.74 -2.24
N VAL A 120 5.21 -8.09 -1.31
CA VAL A 120 5.87 -8.74 -0.16
C VAL A 120 5.58 -8.00 1.14
N GLY A 121 5.72 -8.69 2.27
CA GLY A 121 5.72 -8.06 3.59
C GLY A 121 7.10 -7.49 3.92
N HIS A 122 7.16 -6.48 4.80
CA HIS A 122 8.44 -5.94 5.26
C HIS A 122 9.40 -7.00 5.82
N ARG A 123 8.87 -7.99 6.55
CA ARG A 123 9.63 -9.12 7.10
C ARG A 123 10.34 -9.97 6.05
N ASP A 124 9.91 -9.92 4.80
CA ASP A 124 10.55 -10.67 3.70
C ASP A 124 11.87 -10.02 3.27
N VAL A 125 12.06 -8.74 3.59
CA VAL A 125 13.20 -7.93 3.13
C VAL A 125 13.98 -7.29 4.28
N ALA A 126 13.53 -7.46 5.52
CA ALA A 126 14.17 -6.92 6.71
C ALA A 126 13.91 -7.80 7.93
N LYS A 127 14.78 -7.70 8.94
CA LYS A 127 14.62 -8.41 10.22
C LYS A 127 13.61 -7.66 11.11
N THR A 128 12.33 -7.93 10.92
CA THR A 128 11.22 -7.23 11.58
C THR A 128 9.97 -8.11 11.66
N ALA A 129 9.08 -7.83 12.62
CA ALA A 129 7.75 -8.47 12.70
C ALA A 129 6.73 -7.82 11.74
N CYS A 130 7.03 -6.66 11.18
CA CYS A 130 6.19 -5.97 10.20
C CYS A 130 5.96 -6.85 8.95
N PRO A 131 4.75 -6.97 8.35
CA PRO A 131 3.55 -6.16 8.55
C PRO A 131 2.62 -6.61 9.71
N GLY A 132 3.03 -7.58 10.52
CA GLY A 132 2.19 -8.27 11.50
C GLY A 132 1.64 -9.59 10.95
N GLU A 133 1.42 -10.58 11.81
CA GLU A 133 1.01 -11.94 11.41
C GLU A 133 -0.27 -11.96 10.58
N HIS A 134 -1.29 -11.22 11.01
CA HIS A 134 -2.60 -11.22 10.37
C HIS A 134 -2.53 -10.63 8.95
N LEU A 135 -1.91 -9.46 8.79
CA LEU A 135 -1.74 -8.84 7.47
C LEU A 135 -0.79 -9.67 6.58
N TYR A 136 0.25 -10.26 7.16
CA TYR A 136 1.18 -11.11 6.42
C TYR A 136 0.49 -12.38 5.87
N SER A 137 -0.35 -13.02 6.66
CA SER A 137 -1.09 -14.23 6.26
C SER A 137 -2.05 -14.01 5.07
N LEU A 138 -2.49 -12.77 4.84
CA LEU A 138 -3.39 -12.40 3.75
C LEU A 138 -2.67 -12.11 2.43
N LEU A 139 -1.34 -11.94 2.44
CA LEU A 139 -0.58 -11.61 1.23
C LEU A 139 -0.76 -12.60 0.07
N PRO A 140 -0.83 -13.94 0.27
CA PRO A 140 -1.10 -14.88 -0.83
C PRO A 140 -2.43 -14.59 -1.52
N LYS A 141 -3.51 -14.39 -0.75
CA LYS A 141 -4.84 -14.08 -1.29
C LYS A 141 -4.85 -12.74 -2.04
N LEU A 142 -4.19 -11.72 -1.50
CA LEU A 142 -4.07 -10.42 -2.16
C LEU A 142 -3.32 -10.52 -3.50
N ARG A 143 -2.26 -11.34 -3.57
CA ARG A 143 -1.52 -11.59 -4.81
C ARG A 143 -2.41 -12.24 -5.88
N GLU A 144 -3.23 -13.21 -5.51
CA GLU A 144 -4.19 -13.85 -6.43
C GLU A 144 -5.20 -12.83 -6.97
N GLN A 145 -5.74 -11.97 -6.10
CA GLN A 145 -6.69 -10.94 -6.53
C GLN A 145 -6.05 -9.95 -7.53
N LEU A 146 -4.78 -9.59 -7.34
CA LEU A 146 -4.05 -8.68 -8.22
C LEU A 146 -3.71 -9.29 -9.60
N GLN A 147 -3.74 -10.62 -9.74
CA GLN A 147 -3.45 -11.31 -11.00
C GLN A 147 -4.69 -11.49 -11.89
N ASN A 148 -5.89 -11.31 -11.32
CA ASN A 148 -7.17 -11.58 -11.98
C ASN A 148 -7.88 -10.32 -12.52
N HIS A 149 -7.23 -9.15 -12.47
CA HIS A 149 -7.73 -7.85 -12.91
C HIS A 149 -6.70 -7.14 -13.79
#